data_AF-A0A315QVQ3-F1
#
_entry.id   AF-A0A315QVQ3-F1
#
_cell.length_a   1.000
_cell.length_b   1.000
_cell.length_c   1.000
_cell.angle_alpha   90.00
_cell.angle_beta   90.00
_cell.angle_gamma   90.00
#
_symmetry.space_group_name_H-M   'P 1'
#
loop_
_entity.id
_entity.type
_entity.pdbx_description
1 polymer ?
#
loop_
_entity_poly.entity_id
_entity_poly.type
_entity_poly.pdbx_seq_one_letter_code
_entity_poly.pdbx_strand_id
1 'polypeptide(L)'
;MKIEYLKSFYYTARSKSISKASKALHITQPGLSKQLQKLEENFALPLLQRSNKGVILTEVGQKVFDYAETILHLEENLYNEIEKIKNKNKHLVIAACQNFGSFYFASKIHNFEENYNNLRVKIDTFNSSDVLNNVLKHDYNLGILAGMENCDHLFFEKNCDDCPYIDKHDFFEDSLVLCSSNDFEQNMIAEEELKEIPIIMREKDSSADNLINNFLAEIGININLHA
;
A
#
# COMPACT_ATOMS: atom_id res chain seq x y z
N MET A 1 -19.95 -5.97 18.91
CA MET A 1 -18.52 -5.68 19.13
C MET A 1 -18.36 -4.19 19.43
N LYS A 2 -17.46 -3.80 20.35
CA LYS A 2 -17.14 -2.38 20.65
C LYS A 2 -15.77 -2.03 20.05
N ILE A 3 -15.62 -0.84 19.47
CA ILE A 3 -14.37 -0.39 18.82
C ILE A 3 -13.22 -0.33 19.83
N GLU A 4 -13.48 0.05 21.09
CA GLU A 4 -12.44 0.10 22.13
C GLU A 4 -11.85 -1.28 22.44
N TYR A 5 -12.64 -2.34 22.29
CA TYR A 5 -12.17 -3.71 22.48
C TYR A 5 -11.32 -4.15 21.30
N LEU A 6 -11.69 -3.74 20.09
CA LEU A 6 -10.91 -3.97 18.87
C LEU A 6 -9.57 -3.23 18.93
N LYS A 7 -9.56 -1.96 19.38
CA LYS A 7 -8.36 -1.16 19.64
C LYS A 7 -7.46 -1.81 20.68
N SER A 8 -8.04 -2.31 21.78
CA SER A 8 -7.32 -3.04 22.82
C SER A 8 -6.59 -4.27 22.26
N PHE A 9 -7.28 -5.03 21.41
CA PHE A 9 -6.72 -6.19 20.73
C PHE A 9 -5.61 -5.81 19.76
N TYR A 10 -5.85 -4.85 18.86
CA TYR A 10 -4.87 -4.37 17.88
C TYR A 10 -3.55 -3.93 18.54
N TYR A 11 -3.61 -3.07 19.55
CA TYR A 11 -2.41 -2.61 20.26
C TYR A 11 -1.71 -3.74 21.04
N THR A 12 -2.47 -4.70 21.59
CA THR A 12 -1.90 -5.87 22.28
C THR A 12 -1.14 -6.77 21.31
N ALA A 13 -1.72 -7.06 20.15
CA ALA A 13 -1.11 -7.84 19.10
C ALA A 13 0.14 -7.16 18.54
N ARG A 14 0.04 -5.88 18.17
CA ARG A 14 1.14 -5.08 17.62
C ARG A 14 2.34 -4.96 18.58
N SER A 15 2.06 -4.81 19.87
CA SER A 15 3.12 -4.69 20.91
C SER A 15 3.59 -6.04 21.48
N LYS A 16 2.93 -7.15 21.10
CA LYS A 16 3.13 -8.51 21.65
C LYS A 16 3.08 -8.57 23.18
N SER A 17 2.43 -7.59 23.82
CA SER A 17 2.44 -7.42 25.28
C SER A 17 1.24 -6.62 25.80
N ILE A 18 0.45 -7.26 26.67
CA ILE A 18 -0.66 -6.61 27.39
C ILE A 18 -0.15 -5.41 28.19
N SER A 19 1.01 -5.52 28.84
CA SER A 19 1.56 -4.40 29.63
C SER A 19 1.96 -3.20 28.78
N LYS A 20 2.48 -3.42 27.57
CA LYS A 20 2.87 -2.31 26.69
C LYS A 20 1.64 -1.66 26.09
N ALA A 21 0.68 -2.46 25.64
CA ALA A 21 -0.59 -1.97 25.11
C ALA A 21 -1.39 -1.17 26.15
N SER A 22 -1.45 -1.61 27.40
CA SER A 22 -2.21 -0.91 28.44
C SER A 22 -1.62 0.48 28.72
N LYS A 23 -0.28 0.60 28.69
CA LYS A 23 0.41 1.89 28.80
C LYS A 23 0.13 2.79 27.60
N ALA A 24 0.18 2.24 26.38
CA ALA A 24 -0.08 2.98 25.15
C ALA A 24 -1.54 3.50 25.07
N LEU A 25 -2.48 2.73 25.61
CA LEU A 25 -3.90 3.08 25.63
C LEU A 25 -4.35 3.83 26.89
N HIS A 26 -3.42 4.13 27.81
CA HIS A 26 -3.71 4.79 29.09
C HIS A 26 -4.81 4.10 29.92
N ILE A 27 -4.81 2.76 29.95
CA ILE A 27 -5.74 1.95 30.75
C ILE A 27 -4.98 0.97 31.67
N THR A 28 -5.68 0.46 32.68
CA THR A 28 -5.09 -0.55 33.58
C THR A 28 -4.98 -1.90 32.87
N GLN A 29 -3.96 -2.70 33.22
CA GLN A 29 -3.82 -4.06 32.66
C GLN A 29 -5.04 -4.97 32.89
N PRO A 30 -5.71 -4.96 34.07
CA PRO A 30 -6.95 -5.71 34.25
C PRO A 30 -8.08 -5.19 33.34
N GLY A 31 -8.15 -3.85 33.15
CA GLY A 31 -9.11 -3.23 32.23
C GLY A 31 -8.90 -3.70 30.79
N LEU A 32 -7.67 -3.63 30.29
CA LEU A 32 -7.30 -4.13 28.97
C LEU A 32 -7.63 -5.63 28.83
N SER A 33 -7.25 -6.44 29.83
CA SER A 33 -7.50 -7.89 29.81
C SER A 33 -9.00 -8.22 29.73
N LYS A 34 -9.84 -7.45 30.44
CA LYS A 34 -11.30 -7.59 30.39
C LYS A 34 -11.87 -7.21 29.02
N GLN A 35 -11.33 -6.18 28.38
CA GLN A 35 -11.73 -5.78 27.02
C GLN A 35 -11.35 -6.83 25.98
N LEU A 36 -10.14 -7.41 26.08
CA LEU A 36 -9.70 -8.53 25.24
C LEU A 36 -10.61 -9.74 25.40
N GLN A 37 -10.89 -10.13 26.66
CA GLN A 37 -11.78 -11.25 26.95
C GLN A 37 -13.19 -11.02 26.36
N LYS A 38 -13.73 -9.81 26.50
CA LYS A 38 -15.04 -9.45 25.91
C LYS A 38 -15.02 -9.51 24.39
N LEU A 39 -13.89 -9.25 23.74
CA LEU A 39 -13.76 -9.38 22.30
C LEU A 39 -13.77 -10.87 21.88
N GLU A 40 -12.96 -11.69 22.55
CA GLU A 40 -12.91 -13.14 22.32
C GLU A 40 -14.28 -13.80 22.58
N GLU A 41 -15.01 -13.35 23.61
CA GLU A 41 -16.39 -13.77 23.89
C GLU A 41 -17.36 -13.41 22.76
N ASN A 42 -17.25 -12.21 22.15
CA ASN A 42 -18.12 -11.81 21.04
C ASN A 42 -17.94 -12.70 19.81
N PHE A 43 -16.72 -13.21 19.58
CA PHE A 43 -16.41 -14.09 18.45
C PHE A 43 -16.48 -15.57 18.80
N ALA A 44 -16.70 -15.91 20.07
CA ALA A 44 -16.65 -17.28 20.60
C ALA A 44 -15.36 -18.04 20.25
N LEU A 45 -14.26 -17.31 20.00
CA LEU A 45 -12.98 -17.86 19.54
C LEU A 45 -11.82 -17.12 20.22
N PRO A 46 -10.75 -17.84 20.62
CA PRO A 46 -9.55 -17.20 21.13
C PRO A 46 -8.83 -16.48 19.98
N LEU A 47 -8.50 -15.21 20.21
CA LEU A 47 -7.77 -14.39 19.25
C LEU A 47 -6.28 -14.33 19.61
N LEU A 48 -5.94 -14.55 20.88
CA LEU A 48 -4.59 -14.44 21.41
C LEU A 48 -4.15 -15.70 22.17
N GLN A 49 -2.95 -16.19 21.87
CA GLN A 49 -2.24 -17.14 22.71
C GLN A 49 -1.32 -16.38 23.68
N ARG A 50 -1.50 -16.62 24.97
CA ARG A 50 -0.73 -15.97 26.05
C ARG A 50 0.32 -16.93 26.58
N SER A 51 1.56 -16.47 26.69
CA SER A 51 2.67 -17.24 27.26
C SER A 51 3.58 -16.36 28.12
N ASN A 52 4.52 -16.99 28.84
CA ASN A 52 5.55 -16.26 29.59
C ASN A 52 6.46 -15.40 28.68
N LYS A 53 6.48 -15.67 27.37
CA LYS A 53 7.26 -14.90 26.38
C LYS A 53 6.47 -13.73 25.79
N GLY A 54 5.19 -13.58 26.13
CA GLY A 54 4.31 -12.52 25.62
C GLY A 54 3.07 -13.07 24.94
N VAL A 55 2.57 -12.32 23.96
CA VAL A 55 1.32 -12.60 23.26
C VAL A 55 1.57 -12.90 21.78
N ILE A 56 0.91 -13.92 21.25
CA ILE A 56 0.94 -14.34 19.85
C ILE A 56 -0.50 -14.41 19.33
N LEU A 57 -0.72 -14.10 18.05
CA LEU A 57 -2.03 -14.22 17.41
C LEU A 57 -2.37 -15.70 17.14
N THR A 58 -3.65 -16.06 17.30
CA THR A 58 -4.17 -17.29 16.68
C THR A 58 -4.40 -17.08 15.18
N GLU A 59 -4.72 -18.12 14.43
CA GLU A 59 -5.13 -17.97 13.02
C GLU A 59 -6.32 -17.03 12.86
N VAL A 60 -7.36 -17.23 13.70
CA VAL A 60 -8.52 -16.33 13.78
C VAL A 60 -8.10 -14.93 14.22
N GLY A 61 -7.18 -14.84 15.18
CA GLY A 61 -6.59 -13.59 15.64
C GLY A 61 -5.92 -12.81 14.53
N GLN A 62 -5.18 -13.46 13.64
CA GLN A 62 -4.55 -12.80 12.50
C GLN A 62 -5.59 -12.14 11.60
N LYS A 63 -6.67 -12.87 11.25
CA LYS A 63 -7.75 -12.28 10.46
C LYS A 63 -8.41 -11.10 11.15
N VAL A 64 -8.69 -11.20 12.46
CA VAL A 64 -9.26 -10.08 13.21
C VAL A 64 -8.28 -8.90 13.31
N PHE A 65 -6.97 -9.15 13.35
CA PHE A 65 -5.95 -8.10 13.42
C PHE A 65 -5.92 -7.27 12.15
N ASP A 66 -5.99 -7.92 11.00
CA ASP A 66 -5.99 -7.25 9.70
C ASP A 66 -7.24 -6.36 9.56
N TYR A 67 -8.43 -6.89 9.88
CA TYR A 67 -9.66 -6.08 9.89
C TYR A 67 -9.65 -4.98 10.96
N ALA A 68 -9.04 -5.23 12.12
CA ALA A 68 -8.91 -4.24 13.16
C ALA A 68 -8.08 -3.03 12.69
N GLU A 69 -7.00 -3.26 11.94
CA GLU A 69 -6.21 -2.18 11.35
C GLU A 69 -7.06 -1.29 10.45
N THR A 70 -7.76 -1.87 9.48
CA THR A 70 -8.61 -1.14 8.54
C THR A 70 -9.72 -0.37 9.25
N ILE A 71 -10.42 -1.00 10.20
CA ILE A 71 -11.53 -0.35 10.93
C ILE A 71 -11.02 0.83 11.76
N LEU A 72 -9.87 0.70 12.43
CA LEU A 72 -9.32 1.78 13.25
C LEU A 72 -8.79 2.93 12.38
N HIS A 73 -8.21 2.64 11.22
CA HIS A 73 -7.85 3.67 10.25
C HIS A 73 -9.09 4.39 9.70
N LEU A 74 -10.16 3.68 9.38
CA LEU A 74 -11.43 4.28 8.96
C LEU A 74 -12.02 5.20 10.04
N GLU A 75 -11.96 4.80 11.31
CA GLU A 75 -12.36 5.65 12.44
C GLU A 75 -11.52 6.93 12.48
N GLU A 76 -10.20 6.83 12.38
CA GLU A 76 -9.29 7.98 12.38
C GLU A 76 -9.56 8.92 11.19
N ASN A 77 -9.73 8.36 9.99
CA ASN A 77 -10.02 9.11 8.78
C ASN A 77 -11.37 9.84 8.85
N LEU A 78 -12.39 9.22 9.44
CA LEU A 78 -13.67 9.89 9.69
C LEU A 78 -13.47 11.15 10.56
N TYR A 79 -12.72 11.04 11.65
CA TYR A 79 -12.43 12.19 12.51
C TYR A 79 -11.63 13.27 11.76
N ASN A 80 -10.61 12.85 11.00
CA ASN A 80 -9.80 13.76 10.19
C ASN A 80 -10.63 14.50 9.13
N GLU A 81 -11.51 13.80 8.41
CA GLU A 81 -12.39 14.40 7.41
C GLU A 81 -13.40 15.37 8.04
N ILE A 82 -13.98 15.03 9.20
CA ILE A 82 -14.85 15.94 9.93
C ILE A 82 -14.09 17.21 10.35
N GLU A 83 -12.86 17.09 10.82
CA GLU A 83 -12.01 18.25 11.15
C GLU A 83 -11.67 19.08 9.90
N LYS A 84 -11.36 18.45 8.76
CA LYS A 84 -11.16 19.16 7.47
C LYS A 84 -12.40 19.94 7.05
N ILE A 85 -13.59 19.35 7.17
CA ILE A 85 -14.87 20.02 6.87
C ILE A 85 -15.08 21.23 7.78
N LYS A 86 -14.88 21.08 9.09
CA LYS A 86 -14.97 22.20 10.05
C LYS A 86 -14.02 23.33 9.68
N ASN A 87 -12.82 22.98 9.22
CA ASN A 87 -11.78 23.94 8.85
C ASN A 87 -11.90 24.45 7.39
N LYS A 88 -12.93 24.05 6.64
CA LYS A 88 -13.18 24.38 5.21
C LYS A 88 -12.02 24.11 4.24
N ASN A 89 -11.01 23.34 4.66
CA ASN A 89 -9.88 23.00 3.82
C ASN A 89 -10.13 21.64 3.17
N LYS A 90 -10.29 21.61 1.85
CA LYS A 90 -10.32 20.34 1.13
C LYS A 90 -8.87 19.91 0.88
N HIS A 91 -8.54 18.69 1.27
CA HIS A 91 -7.22 18.12 1.04
C HIS A 91 -7.36 16.87 0.19
N LEU A 92 -6.66 16.83 -0.94
CA LEU A 92 -6.51 15.63 -1.76
C LEU A 92 -5.11 15.08 -1.55
N VAL A 93 -5.00 13.94 -0.88
CA VAL A 93 -3.73 13.25 -0.67
C VAL A 93 -3.62 12.08 -1.65
N ILE A 94 -2.56 12.06 -2.45
CA ILE A 94 -2.35 11.10 -3.53
C ILE A 94 -1.05 10.33 -3.26
N ALA A 95 -1.12 9.01 -3.26
CA ALA A 95 0.06 8.15 -3.27
C ALA A 95 0.38 7.83 -4.74
N ALA A 96 1.61 8.07 -5.17
CA ALA A 96 2.00 7.84 -6.55
C ALA A 96 3.28 7.02 -6.66
N CYS A 97 3.38 6.21 -7.70
CA CYS A 97 4.67 5.66 -8.10
C CYS A 97 5.62 6.80 -8.45
N GLN A 98 6.89 6.64 -8.09
CA GLN A 98 7.92 7.69 -8.17
C GLN A 98 7.97 8.39 -9.55
N ASN A 99 7.88 7.62 -10.64
CA ASN A 99 7.89 8.13 -12.00
C ASN A 99 6.73 9.10 -12.28
N PHE A 100 5.52 8.79 -11.79
CA PHE A 100 4.34 9.62 -12.02
C PHE A 100 4.27 10.81 -11.08
N GLY A 101 4.52 10.58 -9.78
CA GLY A 101 4.41 11.62 -8.77
C GLY A 101 5.42 12.75 -9.00
N SER A 102 6.67 12.43 -9.33
CA SER A 102 7.73 13.42 -9.48
C SER A 102 7.76 14.13 -10.83
N PHE A 103 7.36 13.47 -11.93
CA PHE A 103 7.52 14.04 -13.27
C PHE A 103 6.20 14.46 -13.93
N TYR A 104 5.14 13.65 -13.80
CA TYR A 104 3.89 13.91 -14.52
C TYR A 104 2.99 14.92 -13.80
N PHE A 105 2.80 14.73 -12.48
CA PHE A 105 1.83 15.52 -11.73
C PHE A 105 2.40 16.82 -11.15
N ALA A 106 3.70 16.87 -10.88
CA ALA A 106 4.34 18.05 -10.28
C ALA A 106 4.04 19.36 -11.04
N SER A 107 4.00 19.32 -12.38
CA SER A 107 3.70 20.48 -13.24
C SER A 107 2.20 20.79 -13.37
N LYS A 108 1.32 19.82 -13.09
CA LYS A 108 -0.14 19.95 -13.25
C LYS A 108 -0.86 20.33 -11.97
N ILE A 109 -0.28 20.02 -10.80
CA ILE A 109 -0.89 20.29 -9.49
C ILE A 109 -1.15 21.77 -9.30
N HIS A 110 -0.19 22.64 -9.65
CA HIS A 110 -0.35 24.08 -9.44
C HIS A 110 -1.57 24.64 -10.19
N ASN A 111 -1.71 24.32 -11.47
CA ASN A 111 -2.87 24.71 -12.27
C ASN A 111 -4.18 24.09 -11.73
N PHE A 112 -4.11 22.89 -11.16
CA PHE A 112 -5.28 22.25 -10.56
C PHE A 112 -5.71 22.95 -9.27
N GLU A 113 -4.77 23.29 -8.38
CA GLU A 113 -5.07 24.05 -7.15
C GLU A 113 -5.65 25.44 -7.46
N GLU A 114 -5.15 26.14 -8.48
CA GLU A 114 -5.69 27.43 -8.91
C GLU A 114 -7.14 27.35 -9.43
N ASN A 115 -7.48 26.28 -10.12
CA ASN A 115 -8.84 26.08 -10.67
C ASN A 115 -9.87 25.63 -9.63
N TYR A 116 -9.42 25.15 -8.46
CA TYR A 116 -10.28 24.67 -7.37
C TYR A 116 -10.00 25.42 -6.06
N ASN A 117 -10.65 26.57 -5.89
CA ASN A 117 -10.57 27.38 -4.68
C ASN A 117 -10.75 26.54 -3.40
N ASN A 118 -9.78 26.60 -2.50
CA ASN A 118 -9.69 25.88 -1.21
C ASN A 118 -9.39 24.37 -1.28
N LEU A 119 -8.81 23.88 -2.38
CA LEU A 119 -8.26 22.53 -2.48
C LEU A 119 -6.74 22.57 -2.40
N ARG A 120 -6.16 21.83 -1.43
CA ARG A 120 -4.72 21.58 -1.36
C ARG A 120 -4.44 20.14 -1.76
N VAL A 121 -3.56 19.95 -2.74
CA VAL A 121 -3.14 18.64 -3.20
C VAL A 121 -1.77 18.32 -2.60
N LYS A 122 -1.62 17.12 -2.06
CA LYS A 122 -0.33 16.57 -1.63
C LYS A 122 -0.11 15.27 -2.38
N ILE A 123 1.06 15.13 -3.00
CA ILE A 123 1.49 13.88 -3.63
C ILE A 123 2.73 13.39 -2.91
N ASP A 124 2.65 12.17 -2.37
CA ASP A 124 3.80 11.46 -1.82
C ASP A 124 4.15 10.29 -2.74
N THR A 125 5.44 9.97 -2.84
CA THR A 125 5.93 8.93 -3.76
C THR A 125 6.32 7.67 -3.02
N PHE A 126 5.94 6.52 -3.58
CA PHE A 126 6.18 5.19 -3.02
C PHE A 126 6.52 4.19 -4.13
N ASN A 127 6.95 2.98 -3.75
CA ASN A 127 6.85 1.83 -4.64
C ASN A 127 5.38 1.45 -4.85
N SER A 128 5.09 0.68 -5.89
CA SER A 128 3.72 0.35 -6.29
C SER A 128 2.94 -0.41 -5.20
N SER A 129 3.57 -1.38 -4.53
CA SER A 129 2.91 -2.16 -3.47
C SER A 129 2.49 -1.29 -2.28
N ASP A 130 3.31 -0.32 -1.92
CA ASP A 130 3.06 0.63 -0.84
C ASP A 130 1.97 1.64 -1.24
N VAL A 131 1.92 2.08 -2.50
CA VAL A 131 0.81 2.94 -2.99
C VAL A 131 -0.52 2.23 -2.76
N LEU A 132 -0.63 0.96 -3.17
CA LEU A 132 -1.86 0.19 -3.03
C LEU A 132 -2.24 0.02 -1.55
N ASN A 133 -1.29 -0.41 -0.70
CA ASN A 133 -1.51 -0.59 0.72
C ASN A 133 -1.98 0.70 1.41
N ASN A 134 -1.38 1.83 1.06
CA ASN A 134 -1.71 3.14 1.60
C ASN A 134 -3.13 3.61 1.22
N VAL A 135 -3.61 3.26 0.02
CA VAL A 135 -5.00 3.52 -0.39
C VAL A 135 -5.96 2.58 0.34
N LEU A 136 -5.63 1.29 0.47
CA LEU A 136 -6.46 0.31 1.20
C LEU A 136 -6.60 0.64 2.68
N LYS A 137 -5.57 1.24 3.26
CA LYS A 137 -5.57 1.76 4.63
C LYS A 137 -6.31 3.08 4.78
N HIS A 138 -6.80 3.66 3.67
CA HIS A 138 -7.44 4.97 3.60
C HIS A 138 -6.54 6.14 4.03
N ASP A 139 -5.22 5.92 4.12
CA ASP A 139 -4.25 6.98 4.44
C ASP A 139 -4.13 7.97 3.28
N TYR A 140 -4.44 7.52 2.06
CA TYR A 140 -4.48 8.31 0.84
C TYR A 140 -5.83 8.18 0.14
N ASN A 141 -6.25 9.25 -0.56
CA ASN A 141 -7.53 9.28 -1.26
C ASN A 141 -7.45 8.61 -2.64
N LEU A 142 -6.28 8.68 -3.28
CA LEU A 142 -6.04 8.17 -4.63
C LEU A 142 -4.65 7.52 -4.71
N GLY A 143 -4.55 6.42 -5.46
CA GLY A 143 -3.30 5.76 -5.80
C GLY A 143 -3.02 5.86 -7.30
N ILE A 144 -1.79 6.19 -7.68
CA ILE A 144 -1.33 6.17 -9.08
C ILE A 144 -0.26 5.10 -9.22
N LEU A 145 -0.53 4.10 -10.05
CA LEU A 145 0.29 2.92 -10.26
C LEU A 145 0.84 2.88 -11.69
N ALA A 146 2.03 2.31 -11.84
CA ALA A 146 2.64 2.00 -13.13
C ALA A 146 2.41 0.51 -13.44
N GLY A 147 1.39 0.21 -14.26
CA GLY A 147 0.97 -1.15 -14.55
C GLY A 147 -0.03 -1.73 -13.53
N MET A 148 -0.51 -2.94 -13.81
CA MET A 148 -1.42 -3.65 -12.92
C MET A 148 -0.60 -4.46 -11.91
N GLU A 149 -0.50 -3.95 -10.68
CA GLU A 149 -0.15 -4.82 -9.57
C GLU A 149 -1.38 -5.63 -9.15
N ASN A 150 -1.14 -6.93 -8.93
CA ASN A 150 -2.11 -7.73 -8.22
C ASN A 150 -2.25 -7.15 -6.82
N CYS A 151 -3.48 -6.80 -6.45
CA CYS A 151 -3.76 -6.63 -5.05
C CYS A 151 -3.69 -7.99 -4.40
N ASP A 152 -2.67 -8.20 -3.57
CA ASP A 152 -2.71 -9.23 -2.54
C ASP A 152 -3.69 -8.77 -1.45
N HIS A 153 -4.97 -8.65 -1.81
CA HIS A 153 -6.00 -8.66 -0.79
C HIS A 153 -5.86 -9.99 -0.06
N LEU A 154 -5.76 -9.90 1.26
CA LEU A 154 -5.61 -10.98 2.24
C LEU A 154 -6.67 -12.12 2.15
N PHE A 155 -7.52 -12.15 1.12
CA PHE A 155 -8.71 -13.00 1.01
C PHE A 155 -9.12 -13.49 -0.38
N PHE A 156 -8.55 -13.00 -1.49
CA PHE A 156 -8.91 -13.52 -2.82
C PHE A 156 -7.72 -14.18 -3.49
N GLU A 157 -7.72 -15.51 -3.50
CA GLU A 157 -6.85 -16.26 -4.41
C GLU A 157 -7.27 -15.91 -5.85
N LYS A 158 -6.38 -15.19 -6.54
CA LYS A 158 -6.32 -14.91 -7.99
C LYS A 158 -7.10 -13.68 -8.51
N ASN A 159 -6.36 -12.93 -9.32
CA ASN A 159 -6.72 -11.86 -10.25
C ASN A 159 -7.59 -10.73 -9.69
N CYS A 160 -6.91 -9.60 -9.47
CA CYS A 160 -7.41 -8.36 -8.87
C CYS A 160 -8.26 -7.49 -9.83
N ASP A 161 -8.92 -8.07 -10.82
CA ASP A 161 -9.73 -7.28 -11.76
C ASP A 161 -11.05 -6.85 -11.11
N ASP A 162 -11.60 -7.68 -10.22
CA ASP A 162 -12.88 -7.43 -9.53
C ASP A 162 -12.70 -7.13 -8.02
N CYS A 163 -11.81 -6.19 -7.67
CA CYS A 163 -11.64 -5.79 -6.27
C CYS A 163 -12.87 -5.01 -5.76
N PRO A 164 -13.61 -5.47 -4.73
CA PRO A 164 -14.78 -4.74 -4.22
C PRO A 164 -14.41 -3.51 -3.38
N TYR A 165 -13.12 -3.32 -3.06
CA TYR A 165 -12.64 -2.25 -2.17
C TYR A 165 -11.90 -1.12 -2.89
N ILE A 166 -11.43 -1.37 -4.12
CA ILE A 166 -10.71 -0.39 -4.93
C ILE A 166 -11.32 -0.38 -6.32
N ASP A 167 -11.78 0.79 -6.71
CA ASP A 167 -12.15 1.07 -8.09
C ASP A 167 -10.88 1.44 -8.87
N LYS A 168 -10.65 0.73 -9.99
CA LYS A 168 -9.46 0.89 -10.83
C LYS A 168 -9.85 1.52 -12.15
N HIS A 169 -9.12 2.54 -12.55
CA HIS A 169 -9.33 3.24 -13.81
C HIS A 169 -8.00 3.44 -14.54
N ASP A 170 -7.93 2.93 -15.76
CA ASP A 170 -6.86 3.25 -16.67
C ASP A 170 -7.04 4.70 -17.16
N PHE A 171 -6.01 5.52 -16.99
CA PHE A 171 -6.05 6.93 -17.36
C PHE A 171 -4.91 7.35 -18.28
N PHE A 172 -3.89 6.49 -18.43
CA PHE A 172 -2.70 6.77 -19.21
C PHE A 172 -2.02 5.48 -19.65
N GLU A 173 -1.65 5.42 -20.93
CA GLU A 173 -0.79 4.37 -21.48
C GLU A 173 0.61 4.94 -21.73
N ASP A 174 1.63 4.20 -21.33
CA ASP A 174 3.04 4.54 -21.57
C ASP A 174 3.75 3.37 -22.25
N SER A 175 4.77 3.67 -23.04
CA SER A 175 5.57 2.67 -23.75
C SER A 175 6.99 2.64 -23.22
N LEU A 176 7.47 1.47 -22.83
CA LEU A 176 8.89 1.29 -22.54
C LEU A 176 9.70 1.33 -23.83
N VAL A 177 10.80 2.06 -23.80
CA VAL A 177 11.73 2.20 -24.92
C VAL A 177 13.13 1.81 -24.47
N LEU A 178 13.92 1.28 -25.40
CA LEU A 178 15.35 1.10 -25.20
C LEU A 178 16.05 2.45 -25.39
N CYS A 179 16.96 2.78 -24.46
CA CYS A 179 17.77 3.98 -24.52
C CYS A 179 19.24 3.60 -24.68
N SER A 180 19.90 4.16 -25.68
CA SER A 180 21.33 3.97 -25.98
C SER A 180 22.08 5.30 -25.93
N SER A 181 23.40 5.25 -26.07
CA SER A 181 24.19 6.48 -26.32
C SER A 181 23.86 7.06 -27.69
N ASN A 182 24.17 8.34 -27.89
CA ASN A 182 23.99 9.04 -29.17
C ASN A 182 24.82 8.43 -30.32
N ASP A 183 25.83 7.63 -30.00
CA ASP A 183 26.70 6.97 -31.00
C ASP A 183 26.06 5.69 -31.56
N PHE A 184 24.93 5.26 -31.00
CA PHE A 184 24.17 4.12 -31.48
C PHE A 184 23.22 4.58 -32.59
N GLU A 185 23.56 4.26 -33.84
CA GLU A 185 22.88 4.82 -35.03
C GLU A 185 21.51 4.20 -35.31
N GLN A 186 21.16 3.08 -34.65
CA GLN A 186 19.91 2.37 -34.88
C GLN A 186 18.81 2.87 -33.95
N ASN A 187 17.63 3.13 -34.51
CA ASN A 187 16.43 3.54 -33.76
C ASN A 187 15.51 2.36 -33.40
N MET A 188 15.83 1.16 -33.87
CA MET A 188 15.13 -0.10 -33.62
C MET A 188 16.15 -1.24 -33.63
N ILE A 189 15.93 -2.24 -32.78
CA ILE A 189 16.80 -3.41 -32.62
C ILE A 189 15.93 -4.66 -32.71
N ALA A 190 16.39 -5.70 -33.40
CA ALA A 190 15.70 -6.98 -33.43
C ALA A 190 15.86 -7.76 -32.12
N GLU A 191 14.90 -8.63 -31.78
CA GLU A 191 14.96 -9.42 -30.53
C GLU A 191 16.23 -10.28 -30.42
N GLU A 192 16.74 -10.79 -31.54
CA GLU A 192 17.98 -11.57 -31.60
C GLU A 192 19.22 -10.73 -31.32
N GLU A 193 19.23 -9.48 -31.77
CA GLU A 193 20.35 -8.55 -31.57
C GLU A 193 20.43 -8.11 -30.09
N LEU A 194 19.28 -8.01 -29.42
CA LEU A 194 19.20 -7.66 -28.00
C LEU A 194 19.97 -8.65 -27.11
N LYS A 195 20.14 -9.91 -27.55
CA LYS A 195 20.89 -10.96 -26.81
C LYS A 195 22.39 -10.67 -26.73
N GLU A 196 22.92 -9.94 -27.71
CA GLU A 196 24.35 -9.69 -27.87
C GLU A 196 24.77 -8.33 -27.30
N ILE A 197 23.80 -7.49 -26.93
CA ILE A 197 24.04 -6.13 -26.42
C ILE A 197 24.05 -6.15 -24.89
N PRO A 198 25.05 -5.54 -24.23
CA PRO A 198 25.03 -5.38 -22.78
C PRO A 198 23.92 -4.40 -22.36
N ILE A 199 23.00 -4.87 -21.51
CA ILE A 199 21.85 -4.08 -21.03
C ILE A 199 22.10 -3.62 -19.59
N ILE A 200 21.89 -2.33 -19.34
CA ILE A 200 21.85 -1.77 -17.99
C ILE A 200 20.40 -1.78 -17.51
N MET A 201 20.15 -2.51 -16.42
CA MET A 201 18.83 -2.66 -15.82
C MET A 201 18.59 -1.62 -14.72
N ARG A 202 17.31 -1.34 -14.45
CA ARG A 202 16.89 -0.51 -13.29
C ARG A 202 17.01 -1.30 -11.98
N GLU A 203 16.68 -0.62 -10.88
CA GLU A 203 16.54 -1.23 -9.56
C GLU A 203 15.60 -2.45 -9.59
N LYS A 204 16.03 -3.49 -8.87
CA LYS A 204 15.26 -4.73 -8.73
C LYS A 204 13.93 -4.47 -8.02
N ASP A 205 12.95 -5.32 -8.30
CA ASP A 205 11.65 -5.36 -7.63
C ASP A 205 10.75 -4.15 -7.92
N SER A 206 10.99 -3.44 -9.03
CA SER A 206 10.07 -2.43 -9.55
C SER A 206 9.10 -3.04 -10.56
N SER A 207 7.90 -2.46 -10.73
CA SER A 207 6.92 -2.93 -11.73
C SER A 207 7.49 -2.92 -13.15
N ALA A 208 8.36 -1.93 -13.45
CA ALA A 208 9.08 -1.87 -14.71
C ALA A 208 10.12 -3.00 -14.83
N ASP A 209 10.89 -3.29 -13.78
CA ASP A 209 11.85 -4.40 -13.75
C ASP A 209 11.15 -5.75 -13.94
N ASN A 210 10.03 -5.99 -13.25
CA ASN A 210 9.22 -7.20 -13.42
C ASN A 210 8.70 -7.35 -14.86
N LEU A 211 8.19 -6.26 -15.45
CA LEU A 211 7.67 -6.28 -16.83
C LEU A 211 8.80 -6.56 -17.84
N ILE A 212 9.96 -5.93 -17.66
CA ILE A 212 11.13 -6.16 -18.52
C ILE A 212 11.65 -7.59 -18.36
N ASN A 213 11.79 -8.10 -17.13
CA ASN A 213 12.26 -9.46 -16.88
C ASN A 213 11.31 -10.52 -17.45
N ASN A 214 9.99 -10.31 -17.36
CA ASN A 214 9.00 -11.20 -17.99
C ASN A 214 9.15 -11.20 -19.52
N PHE A 215 9.26 -10.02 -20.13
CA PHE A 215 9.49 -9.90 -21.57
C PHE A 215 10.78 -10.59 -22.02
N LEU A 216 11.89 -10.34 -21.32
CA LEU A 216 13.20 -10.95 -21.61
C LEU A 216 13.16 -12.47 -21.46
N ALA A 217 12.44 -12.98 -20.46
CA ALA A 217 12.26 -14.41 -20.27
C ALA A 217 11.47 -15.07 -21.42
N GLU A 218 10.43 -14.39 -21.94
CA GLU A 218 9.65 -14.86 -23.09
C GLU A 218 10.50 -15.01 -24.36
N ILE A 219 11.42 -14.07 -24.61
CA ILE A 219 12.34 -14.11 -25.77
C ILE A 219 13.62 -14.95 -25.50
N GLY A 220 13.71 -15.57 -24.32
CA GLY A 220 14.79 -16.49 -23.94
C GLY A 220 16.12 -15.82 -23.61
N ILE A 221 16.10 -14.59 -23.10
CA ILE A 221 17.26 -13.85 -22.60
C ILE A 221 17.30 -13.96 -21.08
N ASN A 222 18.34 -14.58 -20.54
CA ASN A 222 18.64 -14.53 -19.12
C ASN A 222 19.76 -13.52 -18.87
N ILE A 223 19.42 -12.36 -18.32
CA ILE A 223 20.41 -11.35 -17.94
C ILE A 223 21.09 -11.80 -16.64
N ASN A 224 22.31 -12.31 -16.76
CA ASN A 224 23.21 -12.40 -15.61
C ASN A 224 23.72 -11.00 -15.29
N LEU A 225 23.19 -10.41 -14.22
CA LEU A 225 23.65 -9.14 -13.68
C LEU A 225 25.14 -9.22 -13.34
N HIS A 226 25.99 -8.66 -14.20
CA HIS A 226 27.32 -8.26 -13.78
C HIS A 226 27.16 -6.96 -12.97
N ALA A 227 27.39 -7.09 -11.67
CA ALA A 227 27.42 -6.01 -10.69
C ALA A 227 28.52 -4.97 -11.00
#